data_AF-A0A0M3J2M9-F1
#
_entry.id   AF-A0A0M3J2M9-F1
#
_cell.length_a   1.000
_cell.length_b   1.000
_cell.length_c   1.000
_cell.angle_alpha   90.00
_cell.angle_beta   90.00
_cell.angle_gamma   90.00
#
_symmetry.space_group_name_H-M   'P 1'
#
loop_
_entity.id
_entity.type
_entity.pdbx_description
1 polymer ?
#
loop_
_entity_poly.entity_id
_entity_poly.type
_entity_poly.pdbx_seq_one_letter_code
_entity_poly.pdbx_strand_id
1 'polypeptide(L)'
;MGCCLLSGNYYLLMAVLFQLTVSISGLKDLVFHEGFQRENIPSSEEWREETLVGPDGFRMRIAYRVVCDPNYYGPVCNAFCQPISTTIGHFQCASNGSLVCKSGWTGRDCDIG
;
A
#
# COMPACT_ATOMS: atom_id res chain seq x y z
N MET A 1 -8.17 11.27 -11.40
CA MET A 1 -6.95 10.68 -10.81
C MET A 1 -6.92 9.20 -11.19
N GLY A 2 -5.89 8.74 -11.90
CA GLY A 2 -5.80 7.35 -12.36
C GLY A 2 -5.14 6.47 -11.29
N CYS A 3 -5.86 5.47 -10.79
CA CYS A 3 -5.32 4.46 -9.87
C CYS A 3 -4.61 3.38 -10.71
N CYS A 4 -3.31 3.17 -10.49
CA CYS A 4 -2.58 2.02 -11.03
C CYS A 4 -2.67 0.91 -9.97
N LEU A 5 -3.64 0.00 -10.09
CA LEU A 5 -3.70 -1.20 -9.26
C LEU A 5 -2.52 -2.10 -9.61
N LEU A 6 -1.49 -2.11 -8.77
CA LEU A 6 -0.45 -3.13 -8.82
C LEU A 6 -0.68 -4.11 -7.67
N SER A 7 -1.52 -5.11 -7.99
CA SER A 7 -1.52 -6.51 -7.53
C SER A 7 -1.32 -6.81 -6.03
N GLY A 8 -2.35 -7.39 -5.41
CA GLY A 8 -2.23 -8.20 -4.19
C GLY A 8 -3.09 -7.69 -3.05
N ASN A 9 -2.47 -6.89 -2.17
CA ASN A 9 -2.99 -6.52 -0.84
C ASN A 9 -2.85 -5.00 -0.54
N TYR A 10 -2.69 -4.18 -1.57
CA TYR A 10 -2.51 -2.73 -1.44
C TYR A 10 -2.99 -1.96 -2.68
N TYR A 11 -3.25 -0.67 -2.48
CA TYR A 11 -3.53 0.31 -3.53
C TYR A 11 -2.36 1.27 -3.71
N LEU A 12 -1.93 1.46 -4.96
CA LEU A 12 -1.03 2.54 -5.33
C LEU A 12 -1.85 3.72 -5.86
N LEU A 13 -1.82 4.82 -5.12
CA LEU A 13 -2.38 6.10 -5.54
C LEU A 13 -1.28 6.95 -6.13
N MET A 14 -1.44 7.43 -7.37
CA MET A 14 -0.50 8.32 -8.03
C MET A 14 -1.18 9.57 -8.57
N ALA A 15 -0.49 10.70 -8.47
CA ALA A 15 -0.85 11.98 -9.04
C ALA A 15 0.34 12.55 -9.81
N VAL A 16 0.09 13.14 -10.98
CA VAL A 16 1.11 13.84 -11.76
C VAL A 16 1.06 15.32 -11.36
N LEU A 17 2.15 15.83 -10.80
CA LEU A 17 2.19 17.18 -10.21
C LEU A 17 2.44 18.29 -11.24
N PHE A 18 2.84 17.94 -12.47
CA PHE A 18 3.06 18.90 -13.55
C PHE A 18 2.47 18.34 -14.86
N GLN A 19 1.37 18.91 -15.35
CA GLN A 19 0.86 18.65 -16.70
C GLN A 19 1.30 19.79 -17.62
N LEU A 20 1.83 19.45 -18.81
CA LEU A 20 1.40 20.12 -20.06
C LEU A 20 1.93 19.48 -21.37
N THR A 21 2.87 18.52 -21.36
CA THR A 21 3.38 17.94 -22.64
C THR A 21 3.51 16.43 -22.71
N VAL A 22 3.17 15.67 -21.67
CA VAL A 22 3.37 14.22 -21.69
C VAL A 22 2.08 13.52 -22.14
N SER A 23 2.15 12.87 -23.31
CA SER A 23 1.11 11.96 -23.80
C SER A 23 0.81 10.86 -22.77
N ILE A 24 -0.46 10.49 -22.62
CA ILE A 24 -0.91 9.37 -21.77
C ILE A 24 -0.19 8.06 -22.16
N SER A 25 0.19 7.91 -23.44
CA SER A 25 1.00 6.77 -23.92
C SER A 25 2.37 6.74 -23.25
N GLY A 26 3.09 7.87 -23.27
CA GLY A 26 4.42 7.98 -22.66
C GLY A 26 4.39 7.87 -21.13
N LEU A 27 3.29 8.27 -20.48
CA LEU A 27 3.11 8.08 -19.04
C LEU A 27 3.09 6.59 -18.66
N LYS A 28 2.41 5.74 -19.44
CA LYS A 28 2.36 4.30 -19.18
C LYS A 28 3.75 3.71 -19.29
N ASP A 29 4.44 3.95 -20.39
CA ASP A 29 5.77 3.37 -20.62
C ASP A 29 6.76 3.75 -19.50
N LEU A 30 6.74 4.98 -18.99
CA LEU A 30 7.61 5.35 -17.86
C LEU A 30 7.27 4.72 -16.52
N VAL A 31 5.99 4.69 -16.16
CA VAL A 31 5.54 4.11 -14.90
C VAL A 31 5.84 2.61 -14.88
N PHE A 32 5.70 1.93 -16.02
CA PHE A 32 5.93 0.49 -16.14
C PHE A 32 7.40 0.11 -16.39
N HIS A 33 8.19 0.94 -17.11
CA HIS A 33 9.54 0.59 -17.54
C HIS A 33 10.63 0.94 -16.53
N GLU A 34 10.41 1.90 -15.61
CA GLU A 34 11.44 2.29 -14.61
C GLU A 34 10.93 2.53 -13.18
N GLY A 35 9.67 2.92 -12.97
CA GLY A 35 9.27 3.55 -11.69
C GLY A 35 8.75 2.63 -10.58
N PHE A 36 8.13 1.49 -10.91
CA PHE A 36 7.37 0.71 -9.90
C PHE A 36 7.69 -0.80 -9.89
N GLN A 37 8.82 -1.23 -10.45
CA GLN A 37 9.34 -2.58 -10.21
C GLN A 37 10.10 -2.71 -8.86
N ARG A 38 9.99 -1.72 -7.96
CA ARG A 38 10.50 -1.89 -6.59
C ARG A 38 9.59 -2.86 -5.85
N GLU A 39 9.98 -4.13 -5.84
CA GLU A 39 9.51 -5.06 -4.83
C GLU A 39 9.82 -4.45 -3.46
N ASN A 40 8.80 -4.25 -2.61
CA ASN A 40 8.88 -3.66 -1.26
C ASN A 40 8.83 -2.12 -1.14
N ILE A 41 7.94 -1.43 -1.87
CA ILE A 41 7.64 -0.03 -1.55
C ILE A 41 6.89 0.03 -0.22
N PRO A 42 7.39 0.78 0.77
CA PRO A 42 6.75 0.80 2.08
C PRO A 42 5.44 1.60 2.03
N SER A 43 4.39 1.03 2.62
CA SER A 43 3.11 1.68 2.86
C SER A 43 3.30 2.95 3.69
N SER A 44 2.49 3.95 3.38
CA SER A 44 2.52 5.25 4.04
C SER A 44 1.26 6.02 3.72
N GLU A 45 0.73 6.72 4.73
CA GLU A 45 -0.36 7.67 4.51
C GLU A 45 0.14 8.96 3.82
N GLU A 46 1.43 9.26 3.96
CA GLU A 46 2.07 10.43 3.39
C GLU A 46 2.38 10.25 1.90
N TRP A 47 2.18 11.32 1.13
CA TRP A 47 2.55 11.40 -0.28
C TRP A 47 4.07 11.55 -0.43
N ARG A 48 4.66 10.70 -1.26
CA ARG A 48 6.06 10.80 -1.68
C ARG A 48 6.12 11.44 -3.05
N GLU A 49 6.93 12.49 -3.17
CA GLU A 49 7.20 13.12 -4.47
C GLU A 49 8.46 12.54 -5.09
N GLU A 50 8.40 12.22 -6.38
CA GLU A 50 9.55 11.76 -7.15
C GLU A 50 9.60 12.43 -8.52
N THR A 51 10.82 12.53 -9.07
CA THR A 51 11.01 12.99 -10.45
C THR A 51 11.48 11.83 -11.31
N LEU A 52 10.60 11.32 -12.17
CA LEU A 52 10.93 10.31 -13.17
C LEU A 52 11.66 10.98 -14.34
N VAL A 53 12.70 10.33 -14.86
CA VAL A 53 13.47 10.79 -16.01
C VAL A 53 13.38 9.74 -17.08
N GLY A 54 12.83 10.08 -18.25
CA GLY A 54 12.74 9.12 -19.36
C GLY A 54 14.02 9.06 -20.19
N PRO A 55 14.11 8.06 -21.09
CA PRO A 55 15.27 7.88 -21.98
C PRO A 55 15.57 9.12 -22.84
N ASP A 56 14.54 9.86 -23.24
CA ASP A 56 14.65 11.07 -24.08
C ASP A 56 14.96 12.35 -23.27
N GLY A 57 15.30 12.23 -21.98
CA GLY A 57 15.64 13.36 -21.11
C GLY A 57 14.45 14.18 -20.63
N PHE A 58 13.21 13.78 -20.96
CA PHE A 58 12.03 14.37 -20.37
C PHE A 58 11.97 14.07 -18.86
N ARG A 59 11.41 14.99 -18.08
CA ARG A 59 11.32 14.87 -16.61
C ARG A 59 9.87 15.02 -16.18
N MET A 60 9.40 14.11 -15.33
CA MET A 60 8.05 14.13 -14.77
C MET A 60 8.10 14.19 -13.26
N ARG A 61 7.38 15.13 -12.65
CA ARG A 61 7.14 15.11 -11.21
C ARG A 61 5.86 14.36 -10.91
N ILE A 62 5.97 13.34 -10.08
CA ILE A 62 4.85 12.55 -9.58
C ILE A 62 4.78 12.67 -8.06
N ALA A 63 3.59 12.48 -7.52
CA ALA A 63 3.37 12.15 -6.13
C ALA A 63 2.69 10.79 -6.08
N TYR A 64 3.13 9.91 -5.19
CA TYR A 64 2.45 8.65 -4.95
C TYR A 64 2.41 8.29 -3.47
N ARG A 65 1.45 7.45 -3.11
CA ARG A 65 1.42 6.78 -1.81
C ARG A 65 0.88 5.36 -1.96
N VAL A 66 1.34 4.48 -1.08
CA VAL A 66 0.91 3.08 -1.01
C VAL A 66 0.09 2.90 0.24
N VAL A 67 -1.17 2.50 0.06
CA VAL A 67 -2.13 2.28 1.14
C VAL A 67 -2.50 0.80 1.16
N CYS A 68 -2.47 0.16 2.33
CA CYS A 68 -2.84 -1.25 2.43
C CYS A 68 -4.33 -1.45 2.18
N ASP A 69 -4.68 -2.62 1.65
CA ASP A 69 -6.07 -3.05 1.54
C ASP A 69 -6.69 -3.19 2.94
N PRO A 70 -8.03 -3.15 3.05
CA PRO A 70 -8.70 -3.40 4.32
C PRO A 70 -8.22 -4.72 4.95
N ASN A 71 -7.93 -4.69 6.25
CA ASN A 71 -7.40 -5.81 7.04
C ASN A 71 -5.93 -6.20 6.73
N TYR A 72 -5.23 -5.50 5.85
CA TYR A 72 -3.79 -5.68 5.65
C TYR A 72 -3.00 -4.57 6.34
N TYR A 73 -1.91 -4.96 6.96
CA TYR A 73 -1.06 -4.10 7.77
C TYR A 73 0.41 -4.37 7.51
N GLY A 74 1.24 -3.58 8.17
CA GLY A 74 2.69 -3.67 8.09
C GLY A 74 3.26 -2.81 6.97
N PRO A 75 4.60 -2.68 6.94
CA PRO A 75 5.28 -1.77 6.03
C PRO A 75 5.10 -2.16 4.57
N VAL A 76 4.76 -3.41 4.24
CA VAL A 76 4.55 -3.85 2.84
C VAL A 76 3.18 -4.50 2.63
N CYS A 77 2.21 -4.21 3.51
CA CYS A 77 0.83 -4.71 3.41
C CYS A 77 0.72 -6.24 3.30
N ASN A 78 1.55 -6.97 4.04
CA ASN A 78 1.59 -8.44 4.02
C ASN A 78 0.99 -9.08 5.29
N ALA A 79 0.74 -8.31 6.35
CA ALA A 79 0.16 -8.83 7.58
C ALA A 79 -1.36 -8.73 7.52
N PHE A 80 -2.05 -9.85 7.28
CA PHE A 80 -3.51 -9.90 7.30
C PHE A 80 -4.04 -10.09 8.71
N CYS A 81 -4.94 -9.20 9.15
CA CYS A 81 -5.70 -9.34 10.38
C CYS A 81 -7.10 -8.75 10.22
N GLN A 82 -8.10 -9.63 10.10
CA GLN A 82 -9.48 -9.20 10.05
C GLN A 82 -10.09 -9.26 11.46
N PRO A 83 -10.57 -8.12 12.01
CA PRO A 83 -11.25 -8.13 13.29
C PRO A 83 -12.54 -8.95 13.15
N ILE A 84 -12.67 -9.99 13.97
CA ILE A 84 -13.91 -10.78 14.03
C ILE A 84 -14.93 -9.95 14.83
N SER A 85 -16.01 -9.54 14.17
CA SER A 85 -17.09 -8.74 14.77
C SER A 85 -18.06 -9.57 15.63
N THR A 86 -17.79 -10.84 15.87
CA THR A 86 -18.66 -11.71 16.67
C THR A 86 -18.24 -11.71 18.14
N THR A 87 -19.21 -11.94 19.03
CA THR A 87 -19.01 -12.06 20.48
C THR A 87 -18.11 -13.24 20.90
N ILE A 88 -17.77 -14.12 19.94
CA ILE A 88 -16.97 -15.34 20.13
C ILE A 88 -15.47 -15.04 19.97
N GLY A 89 -15.10 -13.96 19.25
CA GLY A 89 -13.70 -13.60 19.05
C GLY A 89 -13.03 -13.12 20.33
N HIS A 90 -12.05 -13.86 20.82
CA HIS A 90 -11.25 -13.51 22.00
C HIS A 90 -10.02 -12.66 21.68
N PHE A 91 -9.99 -12.04 20.50
CA PHE A 91 -8.86 -11.24 20.03
C PHE A 91 -9.29 -9.93 19.35
N GLN A 92 -8.31 -9.05 19.14
CA GLN A 92 -8.39 -7.81 18.39
C GLN A 92 -7.12 -7.65 17.52
N CYS A 93 -7.20 -6.88 16.43
CA CYS A 93 -6.03 -6.58 15.60
C CYS A 93 -5.34 -5.31 16.11
N ALA A 94 -4.03 -5.40 16.35
CA ALA A 94 -3.20 -4.21 16.58
C ALA A 94 -2.92 -3.46 15.27
N SER A 95 -2.41 -2.24 15.38
CA SER A 95 -2.10 -1.36 14.24
C SER A 95 -1.05 -1.91 13.27
N ASN A 96 -0.23 -2.86 13.72
CA ASN A 96 0.75 -3.58 12.90
C ASN A 96 0.16 -4.87 12.28
N GLY A 97 -1.12 -5.18 12.51
CA GLY A 97 -1.76 -6.41 12.09
C GLY A 97 -1.49 -7.62 12.99
N SER A 98 -0.83 -7.46 14.14
CA SER A 98 -0.67 -8.57 15.07
C SER A 98 -1.96 -8.83 15.86
N LEU A 99 -2.23 -10.10 16.12
CA LEU A 99 -3.36 -10.54 16.91
C LEU A 99 -3.10 -10.31 18.40
N VAL A 100 -4.04 -9.66 19.09
CA VAL A 100 -3.96 -9.31 20.51
C VAL A 100 -5.13 -9.95 21.25
N CYS A 101 -4.84 -10.79 22.23
CA CYS A 101 -5.88 -11.44 23.04
C CYS A 101 -6.58 -10.46 23.98
N LYS A 102 -7.89 -10.67 24.15
CA LYS A 102 -8.69 -10.02 25.19
C LYS A 102 -8.25 -10.51 26.57
N SER A 103 -8.54 -9.73 27.61
CA SER A 103 -8.21 -10.10 28.99
C SER A 103 -8.79 -11.47 29.35
N GLY A 104 -7.97 -12.34 29.94
CA GLY A 104 -8.32 -13.72 30.26
C GLY A 104 -8.07 -14.73 29.16
N TRP A 105 -7.63 -14.31 27.96
CA TRP A 105 -7.35 -15.22 26.84
C TRP A 105 -5.88 -15.18 26.43
N THR A 106 -5.35 -16.33 26.02
CA THR A 106 -3.95 -16.56 25.64
C THR A 106 -3.87 -17.62 24.53
N GLY A 107 -2.66 -17.93 24.05
CA GLY A 107 -2.46 -18.82 22.91
C GLY A 107 -2.28 -18.04 21.61
N ARG A 108 -1.82 -18.72 20.55
CA ARG A 108 -1.56 -18.08 19.24
C ARG A 108 -2.85 -17.51 18.63
N ASP A 109 -3.97 -18.19 18.88
CA ASP A 109 -5.27 -17.86 18.31
C ASP A 109 -6.26 -17.34 19.39
N CYS A 110 -5.75 -17.01 20.59
CA CYS A 110 -6.52 -16.58 21.75
C CYS A 110 -7.64 -17.55 22.14
N ASP A 111 -7.34 -18.84 22.11
CA ASP A 111 -8.26 -19.95 22.36
C ASP A 111 -8.10 -20.59 23.76
N ILE A 112 -7.14 -20.10 24.57
CA ILE A 112 -6.85 -20.61 25.91
C ILE A 112 -7.29 -19.57 26.95
N GLY A 113 -8.27 -19.89 27.80
CA GLY A 113 -8.77 -19.00 28.86
C GLY A 113 -9.19 -19.70 30.14
#